data_AF-A0A2M7IAL1-F1
#
_entry.id   AF-A0A2M7IAL1-F1
#
_cell.length_a   1.000
_cell.length_b   1.000
_cell.length_c   1.000
_cell.angle_alpha   90.00
_cell.angle_beta   90.00
_cell.angle_gamma   90.00
#
_symmetry.space_group_name_H-M   'P 1'
#
loop_
_entity.id
_entity.type
_entity.pdbx_description
1 polymer ?
#
loop_
_entity_poly.entity_id
_entity_poly.type
_entity_poly.pdbx_seq_one_letter_code
_entity_poly.pdbx_strand_id
1 'polypeptide(L)'
;KQFKNQILIDITSEGLRIQIVDEKNRPMFDLGGAHMKSYTVQILQEIGKMLNEVPNRLSLSGHTDAMPYSSGEKGYSNWELSADRANSSRRELIAGGMAESKMLRVVGLSS
;
A
#
# COMPACT_ATOMS: atom_id res chain seq x y z
N LYS A 1 -16.42 -6.03 10.71
CA LYS A 1 -15.93 -5.13 11.78
C LYS A 1 -14.40 -5.16 11.98
N GLN A 2 -13.66 -6.16 11.49
CA GLN A 2 -12.27 -6.42 11.87
C GLN A 2 -11.19 -5.50 11.26
N PHE A 3 -11.52 -4.62 10.30
CA PHE A 3 -10.55 -3.77 9.58
C PHE A 3 -10.85 -2.27 9.64
N LYS A 4 -11.91 -1.88 10.38
CA LYS A 4 -12.48 -0.52 10.31
C LYS A 4 -11.50 0.58 10.71
N ASN A 5 -10.53 0.27 11.58
CA ASN A 5 -9.56 1.26 12.06
C ASN A 5 -8.30 1.35 11.18
N GLN A 6 -8.08 0.37 10.29
CA GLN A 6 -6.87 0.31 9.46
C GLN A 6 -7.11 0.81 8.04
N ILE A 7 -8.38 0.93 7.63
CA ILE A 7 -8.77 1.49 6.33
C ILE A 7 -9.41 2.85 6.59
N LEU A 8 -8.68 3.91 6.28
CA LEU A 8 -9.18 5.28 6.35
C LEU A 8 -9.59 5.72 4.95
N ILE A 9 -10.75 6.36 4.86
CA ILE A 9 -11.30 6.84 3.59
C ILE A 9 -11.65 8.30 3.76
N ASP A 10 -11.09 9.15 2.90
CA ASP A 10 -11.32 10.59 2.91
C ASP A 10 -11.37 11.17 1.50
N ILE A 11 -12.14 12.24 1.31
CA ILE A 11 -12.23 12.96 0.04
C ILE A 11 -11.23 14.11 0.10
N THR A 12 -10.34 14.14 -0.89
CA THR A 12 -9.33 15.19 -1.07
C THR A 12 -9.62 15.99 -2.34
N SER A 13 -8.86 17.06 -2.57
CA SER A 13 -8.90 17.80 -3.84
C SER A 13 -8.50 16.94 -5.05
N GLU A 14 -7.75 15.85 -4.83
CA GLU A 14 -7.31 14.92 -5.87
C GLU A 14 -8.31 13.76 -6.10
N GLY A 15 -9.35 13.66 -5.26
CA GLY A 15 -10.36 12.60 -5.31
C GLY A 15 -10.45 11.78 -4.04
N LEU A 16 -10.91 10.53 -4.16
CA LEU A 16 -11.05 9.60 -3.05
C LEU A 16 -9.69 9.03 -2.65
N ARG A 17 -9.29 9.23 -1.39
CA ARG A 17 -8.10 8.64 -0.81
C ARG A 17 -8.48 7.47 0.09
N ILE A 18 -7.83 6.34 -0.14
CA ILE A 18 -7.93 5.14 0.70
C ILE A 18 -6.54 4.91 1.31
N GLN A 19 -6.47 4.91 2.63
CA GLN A 19 -5.22 4.70 3.37
C GLN A 19 -5.32 3.39 4.14
N ILE A 20 -4.33 2.51 3.96
CA ILE A 20 -4.20 1.27 4.71
C ILE A 20 -3.03 1.44 5.66
N VAL A 21 -3.32 1.50 6.95
CA VAL A 21 -2.35 1.92 7.97
C VAL A 21 -1.97 0.74 8.87
N ASP A 22 -0.67 0.63 9.15
CA ASP A 22 -0.13 -0.31 10.13
C ASP A 22 -0.54 0.11 11.54
N GLU A 23 -1.06 -0.83 12.32
CA GLU A 23 -1.23 -0.65 13.76
C GLU A 23 -0.21 -1.52 14.51
N LYS A 24 0.25 -1.08 15.70
CA LYS A 24 1.27 -1.78 16.50
C LYS A 24 0.97 -3.28 16.72
N ASN A 25 -0.30 -3.66 16.80
CA ASN A 25 -0.72 -5.04 17.02
C ASN A 25 -1.14 -5.79 15.74
N ARG A 26 -1.05 -5.13 14.58
CA ARG A 26 -1.46 -5.68 13.28
C ARG A 26 -0.76 -4.97 12.12
N PRO A 27 0.52 -5.27 11.86
CA PRO A 27 1.29 -4.66 10.78
C PRO A 27 0.87 -5.22 9.42
N MET A 28 0.77 -4.43 8.35
CA MET A 28 0.40 -4.92 7.02
C MET A 28 1.54 -5.70 6.36
N PHE A 29 2.77 -5.42 6.77
CA PHE A 29 3.98 -6.05 6.25
C PHE A 29 4.79 -6.71 7.37
N ASP A 30 5.67 -7.63 6.99
CA ASP A 30 6.73 -8.08 7.87
C ASP A 30 7.66 -6.91 8.26
N LEU A 31 8.21 -6.99 9.47
CA LEU A 31 9.11 -5.96 9.99
C LEU A 31 10.33 -5.84 9.07
N GLY A 32 10.62 -4.62 8.61
CA GLY A 32 11.72 -4.36 7.68
C GLY A 32 11.57 -5.04 6.31
N GLY A 33 10.37 -5.51 5.95
CA GLY A 33 10.13 -6.21 4.70
C GLY A 33 8.98 -5.63 3.88
N ALA A 34 8.95 -6.03 2.61
CA ALA A 34 7.85 -5.78 1.68
C ALA A 34 6.94 -7.00 1.48
N HIS A 35 7.10 -8.03 2.31
CA HIS A 35 6.22 -9.18 2.38
C HIS A 35 4.97 -8.83 3.17
N MET A 36 3.80 -8.97 2.55
CA MET A 36 2.52 -8.66 3.18
C MET A 36 2.02 -9.79 4.07
N LYS A 37 1.30 -9.42 5.12
CA LYS A 37 0.50 -10.37 5.89
C LYS A 37 -0.71 -10.84 5.07
N SER A 38 -1.17 -12.06 5.36
CA SER A 38 -2.28 -12.70 4.63
C SER A 38 -3.58 -11.87 4.65
N TYR A 39 -3.88 -11.17 5.74
CA TYR A 39 -5.05 -10.28 5.79
C TYR A 39 -4.89 -9.05 4.90
N THR A 40 -3.68 -8.50 4.73
CA THR A 40 -3.43 -7.36 3.84
C THR A 40 -3.64 -7.76 2.40
N VAL A 41 -3.16 -8.95 2.02
CA VAL A 41 -3.41 -9.56 0.72
C VAL A 41 -4.92 -9.66 0.46
N GLN A 42 -5.69 -10.20 1.41
CA GLN A 42 -7.15 -10.31 1.27
C GLN A 42 -7.83 -8.94 1.10
N ILE A 43 -7.44 -7.93 1.90
CA ILE A 43 -7.98 -6.57 1.79
C ILE A 43 -7.73 -5.99 0.40
N LEU A 44 -6.49 -6.06 -0.08
CA LEU A 44 -6.11 -5.50 -1.38
C LEU A 44 -6.78 -6.23 -2.52
N GLN A 45 -6.92 -7.55 -2.45
CA GLN A 45 -7.58 -8.30 -3.50
C GLN A 45 -9.08 -7.97 -3.60
N GLU A 46 -9.76 -7.77 -2.48
CA GLU A 46 -11.16 -7.33 -2.47
C GLU A 46 -11.32 -5.89 -2.96
N ILE A 47 -10.40 -4.98 -2.58
CA ILE A 47 -10.37 -3.62 -3.12
C ILE A 47 -10.14 -3.64 -4.64
N GLY A 48 -9.21 -4.47 -5.12
CA GLY A 48 -8.85 -4.55 -6.54
C GLY A 48 -10.04 -4.81 -7.45
N LYS A 49 -10.96 -5.70 -7.04
CA LYS A 49 -12.21 -5.98 -7.77
C LYS A 49 -13.11 -4.74 -7.85
N MET A 50 -13.36 -4.11 -6.70
CA MET A 50 -14.24 -2.94 -6.60
C MET A 50 -13.73 -1.75 -7.40
N LEU A 51 -12.41 -1.57 -7.50
CA LEU A 51 -11.83 -0.46 -8.27
C LEU A 51 -12.18 -0.51 -9.77
N ASN A 52 -12.53 -1.68 -10.32
CA ASN A 52 -12.95 -1.79 -11.71
C ASN A 52 -14.36 -1.22 -11.96
N GLU A 53 -15.19 -1.06 -10.93
CA GLU A 53 -16.55 -0.55 -11.05
C GLU A 53 -16.59 0.96 -11.36
N VAL A 54 -15.47 1.65 -11.14
CA VAL A 54 -15.31 3.08 -11.43
C VAL A 54 -14.31 3.30 -12.57
N PRO A 55 -14.47 4.33 -13.41
CA PRO A 55 -13.57 4.56 -14.55
C PRO A 55 -12.21 5.17 -14.16
N ASN A 56 -12.06 5.61 -12.91
CA ASN A 56 -10.90 6.38 -12.46
C ASN A 56 -9.59 5.57 -12.50
N ARG A 57 -8.49 6.29 -12.73
CA ARG A 57 -7.12 5.76 -12.60
C ARG A 57 -6.63 5.91 -11.15
N LEU A 58 -5.66 5.10 -10.76
CA LEU A 58 -5.13 5.01 -9.41
C LEU A 58 -3.68 5.49 -9.35
N SER A 59 -3.37 6.30 -8.33
CA SER A 59 -2.01 6.56 -7.88
C SER A 59 -1.80 5.81 -6.57
N LEU A 60 -0.69 5.09 -6.44
CA LEU A 60 -0.39 4.31 -5.24
C LEU A 60 0.92 4.80 -4.61
N SER A 61 0.87 5.19 -3.33
CA SER A 61 2.06 5.56 -2.56
C SER A 61 2.30 4.59 -1.41
N GLY A 62 3.57 4.21 -1.22
CA GLY A 62 4.04 3.50 -0.04
C GLY A 62 4.68 4.49 0.93
N HIS A 63 4.38 4.34 2.22
CA HIS A 63 5.02 5.07 3.29
C HIS A 63 5.66 4.08 4.26
N THR A 64 6.83 4.42 4.75
CA THR A 64 7.51 3.70 5.84
C THR A 64 7.75 4.66 6.99
N ASP A 65 7.81 4.13 8.21
CA ASP A 65 8.13 4.91 9.39
C ASP A 65 9.61 5.26 9.47
N ALA A 66 9.92 6.29 10.27
CA ALA A 66 11.25 6.86 10.42
C ALA A 66 12.24 5.97 11.20
N MET A 67 11.84 4.77 11.63
CA MET A 67 12.78 3.84 12.27
C MET A 67 13.85 3.47 11.24
N PRO A 68 15.12 3.82 11.48
CA PRO A 68 16.15 3.66 10.46
C PRO A 68 16.30 2.18 10.10
N TYR A 69 16.21 1.87 8.82
CA TYR A 69 16.66 0.58 8.34
C TYR A 69 18.13 0.42 8.73
N SER A 70 18.47 -0.69 9.39
CA SER A 70 19.78 -0.91 10.03
C SER A 70 20.96 -0.94 9.06
N SER A 71 20.70 -0.93 7.76
CA SER A 71 21.69 -0.91 6.67
C SER A 71 22.19 0.50 6.29
N GLY A 72 21.55 1.58 6.78
CA GLY A 72 21.96 2.97 6.54
C GLY A 72 21.73 3.47 5.09
N GLU A 73 21.99 4.76 4.84
CA GLU A 73 21.72 5.45 3.55
C GLU A 73 22.57 4.97 2.36
N LYS A 74 23.59 4.13 2.58
CA LYS A 74 24.44 3.58 1.51
C LYS A 74 23.92 2.26 0.94
N GLY A 75 22.86 1.70 1.53
CA GLY A 75 22.26 0.43 1.16
C GLY A 75 20.74 0.52 1.08
N TYR A 76 20.07 -0.59 1.37
CA TYR A 76 18.61 -0.63 1.40
C TYR A 76 18.08 0.24 2.55
N SER A 77 17.25 1.21 2.23
CA SER A 77 16.72 2.20 3.16
C SER A 77 15.19 2.22 3.13
N ASN A 78 14.61 3.17 3.85
CA ASN A 78 13.18 3.42 3.84
C ASN A 78 12.67 3.90 2.46
N TRP A 79 13.54 4.44 1.61
CA TRP A 79 13.20 4.74 0.22
C TRP A 79 12.91 3.47 -0.57
N GLU A 80 13.79 2.48 -0.54
CA GLU A 80 13.61 1.21 -1.23
C GLU A 80 12.42 0.44 -0.62
N LEU A 81 12.33 0.41 0.71
CA LEU A 81 11.25 -0.28 1.40
C LEU A 81 9.87 0.29 1.06
N SER A 82 9.74 1.62 1.03
CA SER A 82 8.46 2.26 0.70
C SER A 82 8.06 1.99 -0.76
N ALA A 83 9.00 2.05 -1.70
CA ALA A 83 8.76 1.71 -3.10
C ALA A 83 8.42 0.21 -3.30
N ASP A 84 9.08 -0.68 -2.57
CA ASP A 84 8.81 -2.12 -2.64
C ASP A 84 7.45 -2.47 -2.05
N ARG A 85 7.07 -1.87 -0.91
CA ARG A 85 5.73 -2.02 -0.33
C ARG A 85 4.66 -1.51 -1.28
N ALA A 86 4.89 -0.36 -1.93
CA ALA A 86 3.98 0.17 -2.92
C ALA A 86 3.79 -0.80 -4.11
N ASN A 87 4.89 -1.37 -4.62
CA ASN A 87 4.84 -2.34 -5.70
C ASN A 87 4.24 -3.70 -5.30
N SER A 88 4.49 -4.18 -4.07
CA SER A 88 3.81 -5.34 -3.52
C SER A 88 2.30 -5.10 -3.51
N SER A 89 1.84 -3.93 -3.03
CA SER A 89 0.42 -3.60 -3.02
C SER A 89 -0.19 -3.52 -4.43
N ARG A 90 0.54 -2.95 -5.39
CA ARG A 90 0.13 -2.95 -6.82
C ARG A 90 -0.11 -4.38 -7.32
N ARG A 91 0.81 -5.31 -7.05
CA ARG A 91 0.70 -6.71 -7.48
C ARG A 91 -0.54 -7.38 -6.90
N GLU A 92 -0.84 -7.17 -5.63
CA GLU A 92 -2.02 -7.76 -4.99
C GLU A 92 -3.34 -7.16 -5.46
N LEU A 93 -3.38 -5.85 -5.77
CA LEU A 93 -4.56 -5.25 -6.40
C LEU A 93 -4.85 -5.90 -7.77
N ILE A 94 -3.80 -6.12 -8.57
CA ILE A 94 -3.93 -6.78 -9.88
C ILE A 94 -4.29 -8.25 -9.72
N ALA A 95 -3.68 -8.97 -8.77
CA ALA A 95 -4.02 -10.36 -8.45
C ALA A 95 -5.49 -10.48 -7.97
N GLY A 96 -6.01 -9.45 -7.32
CA GLY A 96 -7.42 -9.31 -6.97
C GLY A 96 -8.35 -9.13 -8.17
N GLY A 97 -7.83 -8.78 -9.34
CA GLY A 97 -8.58 -8.57 -10.57
C GLY A 97 -8.62 -7.12 -11.05
N MET A 98 -7.94 -6.17 -10.38
CA MET A 98 -7.84 -4.79 -10.89
C MET A 98 -7.15 -4.77 -12.27
N ALA A 99 -7.76 -4.08 -13.23
CA ALA A 99 -7.14 -3.91 -14.54
C ALA A 99 -5.82 -3.13 -14.44
N GLU A 100 -4.73 -3.68 -15.00
CA GLU A 100 -3.39 -3.08 -14.89
C GLU A 100 -3.32 -1.66 -15.48
N SER A 101 -4.08 -1.38 -16.54
CA SER A 101 -4.17 -0.06 -17.20
C SER A 101 -4.71 1.07 -16.30
N LYS A 102 -5.33 0.73 -15.16
CA LYS A 102 -5.79 1.69 -14.15
C LYS A 102 -4.66 2.25 -13.32
N MET A 103 -3.54 1.56 -13.18
CA MET A 103 -2.40 2.04 -12.40
C MET A 103 -1.69 3.17 -13.18
N LEU A 104 -1.73 4.39 -12.65
CA LEU A 104 -1.11 5.55 -13.27
C LEU A 104 0.35 5.71 -12.82
N ARG A 105 0.61 5.56 -11.52
CA ARG A 105 1.96 5.67 -10.94
C ARG A 105 2.04 4.95 -9.60
N VAL A 106 3.26 4.51 -9.28
CA VAL A 106 3.64 3.97 -7.98
C VAL A 106 4.76 4.84 -7.42
N VAL A 107 4.65 5.25 -6.16
CA VAL A 107 5.58 6.17 -5.50
C VAL A 107 6.02 5.60 -4.16
N GLY A 108 7.33 5.58 -3.88
CA GLY A 108 7.87 5.35 -2.55
C GLY A 108 8.15 6.68 -1.86
N LEU A 109 7.71 6.83 -0.61
CA LEU A 109 7.93 8.00 0.22
C LEU A 109 8.58 7.58 1.54
N SER A 110 9.71 8.20 1.85
CA SER A 110 10.37 8.10 3.15
C SER A 110 10.23 9.42 3.91
N SER A 111 10.06 9.34 5.23
CA SER A 111 9.99 10.48 6.15
C SER A 111 10.98 10.36 7.28
#